data_AF-A0A5D0VAI4-F1
#
_entry.id   AF-A0A5D0VAI4-F1
#
_cell.length_a   1.000
_cell.length_b   1.000
_cell.length_c   1.000
_cell.angle_alpha   90.00
_cell.angle_beta   90.00
_cell.angle_gamma   90.00
#
_symmetry.space_group_name_H-M   'P 1'
#
loop_
_entity.id
_entity.type
_entity.pdbx_description
1 polymer ?
#
loop_
_entity_poly.entity_id
_entity_poly.type
_entity_poly.pdbx_seq_one_letter_code
_entity_poly.pdbx_strand_id
1 'polypeptide(L)'
;MNANFQINVGDWKTKPAALTRLKPVSGSDYQKLRQCRWKLIKLARERPACNAYFLSLPNHRSLTSLLGDSSIWVSLVEPCPFNYGESWEAHNAIGVTALALVSGQQQLLATLVHEFAHINGVDSSGHSAELAALACGFGNWKELLTGEDDPDTPYDPSING
;
A
#
# COMPACT_ATOMS: atom_id res chain seq x y z
N MET A 1 7.73 -21.56 10.53
CA MET A 1 8.84 -20.95 9.76
C MET A 1 8.68 -19.44 9.87
N ASN A 2 9.65 -18.73 10.44
CA ASN A 2 9.61 -17.27 10.52
C ASN A 2 9.82 -16.71 9.11
N ALA A 3 8.74 -16.26 8.45
CA ALA A 3 8.88 -15.51 7.21
C ALA A 3 9.71 -14.25 7.51
N ASN A 4 10.86 -14.11 6.87
CA ASN A 4 11.61 -12.86 6.86
C ASN A 4 10.84 -11.86 6.01
N PHE A 5 10.20 -10.91 6.67
CA PHE A 5 9.48 -9.83 6.00
C PHE A 5 10.48 -8.74 5.61
N GLN A 6 10.68 -8.53 4.30
CA GLN A 6 11.71 -7.61 3.80
C GLN A 6 11.22 -6.82 2.58
N ILE A 7 10.17 -6.01 2.77
CA ILE A 7 9.95 -4.88 1.86
C ILE A 7 11.19 -3.98 1.95
N ASN A 8 11.78 -3.67 0.80
CA ASN A 8 12.88 -2.72 0.73
C ASN A 8 12.30 -1.32 0.82
N VAL A 9 12.72 -0.59 1.85
CA VAL A 9 12.40 0.84 2.01
C VAL A 9 13.69 1.60 1.75
N GLY A 10 13.63 2.65 0.94
CA GLY A 10 14.76 3.56 0.75
C GLY A 10 15.37 3.49 -0.64
N ASP A 11 16.63 3.95 -0.70
CA ASP A 11 17.32 4.14 -1.97
C ASP A 11 17.59 2.81 -2.66
N TRP A 12 17.02 2.66 -3.84
CA TRP A 12 17.28 1.53 -4.72
C TRP A 12 18.78 1.41 -4.92
N LYS A 13 19.32 0.20 -4.76
CA LYS A 13 20.72 -0.08 -5.16
C LYS A 13 20.95 0.29 -6.63
N THR A 14 19.93 0.09 -7.47
CA THR A 14 19.90 0.55 -8.86
C THR A 14 18.45 0.84 -9.24
N LYS A 15 18.07 2.12 -9.30
CA LYS A 15 16.72 2.53 -9.70
C LYS A 15 16.56 2.35 -11.22
N PRO A 16 15.54 1.63 -11.72
CA PRO A 16 15.21 1.60 -13.13
C PRO A 16 15.09 3.02 -13.69
N ALA A 17 15.69 3.28 -14.85
CA ALA A 17 15.71 4.62 -15.46
C ALA A 17 14.29 5.15 -15.75
N ALA A 18 13.32 4.25 -15.97
CA ALA A 18 11.92 4.57 -16.18
C ALA A 18 11.23 5.17 -14.93
N LEU A 19 11.73 4.87 -13.72
CA LEU A 19 11.14 5.33 -12.45
C LEU A 19 11.66 6.73 -12.07
N THR A 20 11.48 7.70 -12.96
CA THR A 20 12.03 9.07 -12.82
C THR A 20 11.46 9.80 -11.60
N ARG A 21 10.20 9.56 -11.27
CA ARG A 21 9.45 10.23 -10.19
C ARG A 21 9.75 9.70 -8.80
N LEU A 22 10.34 8.51 -8.66
CA LEU A 22 10.75 7.99 -7.36
C LEU A 22 11.96 8.77 -6.83
N LYS A 23 11.87 9.19 -5.57
CA LYS A 23 12.89 9.92 -4.84
C LYS A 23 13.50 9.06 -3.73
N PRO A 24 14.78 9.31 -3.40
CA PRO A 24 15.42 8.78 -2.20
C PRO A 24 14.59 8.96 -0.94
N VAL A 25 14.72 8.03 0.01
CA VAL A 25 14.10 8.16 1.33
C VAL A 25 15.18 8.35 2.37
N SER A 26 15.10 9.44 3.13
CA SER A 26 16.09 9.75 4.17
C SER A 26 15.43 10.27 5.45
N GLY A 27 16.23 10.41 6.51
CA GLY A 27 15.83 11.07 7.75
C GLY A 27 14.58 10.48 8.42
N SER A 28 13.67 11.35 8.83
CA SER A 28 12.45 11.00 9.56
C SER A 28 11.45 10.20 8.72
N ASP A 29 11.34 10.46 7.42
CA ASP A 29 10.42 9.74 6.53
C ASP A 29 10.85 8.29 6.33
N TYR A 30 12.16 8.04 6.29
CA TYR A 30 12.70 6.69 6.30
C TYR A 30 12.29 5.92 7.57
N GLN A 31 12.29 6.58 8.73
CA GLN A 31 11.85 5.97 9.98
C GLN A 31 10.35 5.68 9.98
N LYS A 32 9.51 6.61 9.48
CA LYS A 32 8.06 6.41 9.35
C LYS A 32 7.73 5.20 8.48
N LEU A 33 8.36 5.07 7.31
CA LEU A 33 8.15 3.93 6.41
C LEU A 33 8.63 2.62 7.03
N ARG A 34 9.77 2.60 7.73
CA ARG A 34 10.21 1.40 8.48
C ARG A 34 9.25 1.00 9.60
N GLN A 35 8.67 1.96 10.31
CA GLN A 35 7.65 1.68 11.33
C GLN A 35 6.36 1.14 10.68
N CYS A 36 5.94 1.71 9.55
CA CYS A 36 4.77 1.24 8.82
C CYS A 36 4.97 -0.18 8.30
N ARG A 37 6.16 -0.54 7.83
CA ARG A 37 6.49 -1.93 7.48
C ARG A 37 6.18 -2.90 8.62
N TRP A 38 6.64 -2.62 9.84
CA TRP A 38 6.35 -3.47 11.00
C TRP A 38 4.85 -3.57 11.31
N LYS A 39 4.11 -2.46 11.17
CA LYS A 39 2.66 -2.45 11.39
C LYS A 39 1.89 -3.19 10.30
N LEU A 40 2.29 -3.09 9.03
CA LEU A 40 1.72 -3.87 7.93
C LEU A 40 1.92 -5.37 8.16
N ILE A 41 3.12 -5.78 8.58
CA ILE A 41 3.39 -7.19 8.90
C ILE A 41 2.49 -7.68 10.03
N LYS A 42 2.34 -6.88 11.09
CA LYS A 42 1.46 -7.20 12.21
C LYS A 42 0.01 -7.31 11.74
N LEU A 43 -0.47 -6.33 10.97
CA LEU A 43 -1.80 -6.30 10.39
C LEU A 43 -2.09 -7.52 9.51
N ALA A 44 -1.17 -7.88 8.61
CA ALA A 44 -1.32 -9.04 7.74
C ALA A 44 -1.37 -10.36 8.51
N ARG A 45 -0.70 -10.46 9.66
CA ARG A 45 -0.74 -11.64 10.54
C ARG A 45 -2.02 -11.69 11.39
N GLU A 46 -2.47 -10.55 11.88
CA GLU A 46 -3.57 -10.45 12.85
C GLU A 46 -4.96 -10.32 12.20
N ARG A 47 -5.03 -9.97 10.91
CA ARG A 47 -6.28 -9.84 10.15
C ARG A 47 -6.33 -10.87 9.02
N PRO A 48 -6.82 -12.10 9.28
CA PRO A 48 -6.92 -13.16 8.25
C PRO A 48 -7.71 -12.73 7.01
N ALA A 49 -8.74 -11.89 7.18
CA ALA A 49 -9.55 -11.34 6.08
C ALA A 49 -8.70 -10.57 5.06
N CYS A 50 -7.66 -9.86 5.50
CA CYS A 50 -6.75 -9.12 4.65
C CYS A 50 -5.97 -10.07 3.73
N ASN A 51 -5.37 -11.13 4.26
CA ASN A 51 -4.71 -12.13 3.40
C ASN A 51 -5.71 -12.85 2.48
N ALA A 52 -6.90 -13.18 2.97
CA ALA A 52 -7.92 -13.86 2.18
C ALA A 52 -8.36 -13.01 0.97
N TYR A 53 -8.55 -11.71 1.16
CA TYR A 53 -8.85 -10.77 0.09
C TYR A 53 -7.73 -10.72 -0.95
N PHE A 54 -6.48 -10.54 -0.49
CA PHE A 54 -5.32 -10.51 -1.36
C PHE A 54 -5.14 -11.79 -2.19
N LEU A 55 -5.45 -12.96 -1.62
CA LEU A 55 -5.43 -14.24 -2.34
C LEU A 55 -6.49 -14.31 -3.46
N SER A 56 -7.57 -13.51 -3.37
CA SER A 56 -8.61 -13.44 -4.41
C SER A 56 -8.25 -12.51 -5.57
N LEU A 57 -7.22 -11.66 -5.40
CA LEU A 57 -6.74 -10.75 -6.44
C LEU A 57 -6.01 -11.51 -7.57
N PRO A 58 -5.81 -10.87 -8.74
CA PRO A 58 -5.41 -11.57 -9.97
C PRO A 58 -4.13 -12.41 -9.88
N ASN A 59 -3.12 -11.95 -9.13
CA ASN A 59 -1.87 -12.70 -8.97
C ASN A 59 -1.89 -13.70 -7.80
N HIS A 60 -3.00 -13.81 -7.06
CA HIS A 60 -3.24 -14.78 -5.99
C HIS A 60 -2.18 -14.81 -4.88
N ARG A 61 -1.49 -13.70 -4.63
CA ARG A 61 -0.52 -13.59 -3.52
C ARG A 61 -1.23 -13.04 -2.30
N SER A 62 -0.94 -13.60 -1.12
CA SER A 62 -1.38 -12.97 0.14
C SER A 62 -0.59 -11.67 0.40
N LEU A 63 -1.16 -10.74 1.17
CA LEU A 63 -0.41 -9.56 1.63
C LEU A 63 0.87 -9.99 2.37
N THR A 64 0.79 -11.03 3.19
CA THR A 64 1.96 -11.63 3.86
C THR A 64 3.08 -12.02 2.88
N SER A 65 2.73 -12.64 1.75
CA SER A 65 3.71 -13.02 0.71
C SER A 65 4.33 -11.79 0.04
N LEU A 66 3.53 -10.76 -0.25
CA LEU A 66 4.01 -9.50 -0.85
C LEU A 66 4.96 -8.77 0.11
N LEU A 67 4.61 -8.68 1.40
CA LEU A 67 5.47 -8.04 2.41
C LEU A 67 6.79 -8.81 2.66
N GLY A 68 6.85 -10.09 2.27
CA GLY A 68 8.04 -10.94 2.28
C GLY A 68 8.89 -10.86 1.01
N ASP A 69 8.42 -10.16 -0.02
CA ASP A 69 9.07 -10.09 -1.32
C ASP A 69 10.14 -9.00 -1.35
N SER A 70 11.41 -9.43 -1.35
CA SER A 70 12.55 -8.53 -1.42
C SER A 70 12.77 -7.88 -2.79
N SER A 71 11.94 -8.19 -3.79
CA SER A 71 11.93 -7.46 -5.06
C SER A 71 11.01 -6.24 -5.04
N ILE A 72 10.11 -6.13 -4.05
CA ILE A 72 9.21 -4.98 -3.92
C ILE A 72 9.91 -3.84 -3.17
N TRP A 73 9.87 -2.66 -3.78
CA TRP A 73 10.49 -1.44 -3.25
C TRP A 73 9.45 -0.38 -2.93
N VAL A 74 9.55 0.20 -1.74
CA VAL A 74 8.76 1.35 -1.30
C VAL A 74 9.68 2.57 -1.19
N SER A 75 9.35 3.64 -1.90
CA SER A 75 10.09 4.90 -1.90
C SER A 75 9.15 6.10 -1.78
N LEU A 76 9.72 7.30 -1.71
CA LEU A 76 8.95 8.53 -1.92
C LEU A 76 8.72 8.73 -3.41
N VAL A 77 7.60 9.34 -3.77
CA VAL A 77 7.35 9.87 -5.13
C VAL A 77 7.18 11.38 -5.04
N GLU A 78 7.49 12.08 -6.14
CA GLU A 78 7.20 13.51 -6.27
C GLU A 78 5.76 13.84 -5.85
N PRO A 79 5.55 14.97 -5.14
CA PRO A 79 4.21 15.37 -4.69
C PRO A 79 3.23 15.42 -5.86
N CYS A 80 2.11 14.72 -5.70
CA CYS A 80 0.95 14.82 -6.58
C CYS A 80 -0.19 15.40 -5.73
N PRO A 81 -0.85 16.50 -6.15
CA PRO A 81 -1.80 17.22 -5.29
C PRO A 81 -3.07 16.43 -4.92
N PHE A 82 -3.31 15.26 -5.49
CA PHE A 82 -4.54 14.49 -5.28
C PHE A 82 -4.31 12.97 -5.13
N ASN A 83 -3.09 12.53 -4.82
CA ASN A 83 -2.80 11.11 -4.66
C ASN A 83 -1.96 10.84 -3.41
N TYR A 84 -2.23 9.71 -2.75
CA TYR A 84 -1.51 9.24 -1.58
C TYR A 84 -0.35 8.31 -1.95
N GLY A 85 -0.48 7.55 -3.04
CA GLY A 85 0.50 6.57 -3.49
C GLY A 85 0.51 6.40 -5.00
N GLU A 86 1.45 5.60 -5.51
CA GLU A 86 1.46 5.16 -6.91
C GLU A 86 2.27 3.86 -7.02
N SER A 87 1.79 2.91 -7.79
CA SER A 87 2.50 1.67 -8.12
C SER A 87 3.06 1.70 -9.54
N TRP A 88 4.18 1.00 -9.73
CA TRP A 88 4.67 0.59 -11.05
C TRP A 88 4.83 -0.92 -11.03
N GLU A 89 3.79 -1.63 -11.47
CA GLU A 89 3.65 -3.08 -11.35
C GLU A 89 4.78 -3.81 -12.10
N ALA A 90 5.12 -3.32 -13.30
CA ALA A 90 6.21 -3.86 -14.12
C ALA A 90 7.59 -3.79 -13.46
N HIS A 91 7.73 -3.01 -12.39
CA HIS A 91 8.98 -2.81 -11.65
C HIS A 91 8.91 -3.20 -10.18
N ASN A 92 7.78 -3.74 -9.70
CA ASN A 92 7.56 -4.02 -8.28
C ASN A 92 7.88 -2.79 -7.39
N ALA A 93 7.45 -1.61 -7.83
CA ALA A 93 7.76 -0.36 -7.15
C ALA A 93 6.49 0.31 -6.62
N ILE A 94 6.57 0.85 -5.41
CA ILE A 94 5.54 1.63 -4.77
C ILE A 94 6.14 2.97 -4.37
N GLY A 95 5.47 4.04 -4.77
CA GLY A 95 5.73 5.42 -4.38
C GLY A 95 4.71 5.85 -3.33
N VAL A 96 5.18 6.56 -2.31
CA VAL A 96 4.34 7.20 -1.30
C VAL A 96 4.52 8.71 -1.41
N THR A 97 3.42 9.46 -1.48
CA THR A 97 3.49 10.92 -1.57
C THR A 97 3.73 11.55 -0.19
N ALA A 98 4.16 12.81 -0.19
CA ALA A 98 4.24 13.59 1.05
C ALA A 98 2.88 13.70 1.76
N LEU A 99 1.76 13.66 1.01
CA LEU A 99 0.42 13.74 1.56
C LEU A 99 0.11 12.55 2.48
N ALA A 100 0.39 11.31 2.03
CA ALA A 100 0.20 10.12 2.87
C ALA A 100 1.04 10.16 4.16
N LEU A 101 2.24 10.74 4.09
CA LEU A 101 3.12 10.86 5.25
C LEU A 101 2.64 11.87 6.30
N VAL A 102 1.89 12.90 5.90
CA VAL A 102 1.37 13.95 6.80
C VAL A 102 -0.05 13.68 7.29
N SER A 103 -0.87 12.95 6.51
CA SER A 103 -2.24 12.56 6.91
C SER A 103 -2.27 11.54 8.05
N GLY A 104 -1.12 10.98 8.41
CA GLY A 104 -0.96 10.14 9.59
C GLY A 104 -0.81 8.66 9.26
N GLN A 105 -0.61 7.87 10.32
CA GLN A 105 -0.15 6.49 10.16
C GLN A 105 -1.22 5.55 9.61
N GLN A 106 -2.50 5.76 9.94
CA GLN A 106 -3.56 4.92 9.38
C GLN A 106 -3.70 5.15 7.87
N GLN A 107 -3.69 6.41 7.43
CA GLN A 107 -3.72 6.74 5.99
C GLN A 107 -2.55 6.10 5.25
N LEU A 108 -1.33 6.24 5.78
CA LEU A 108 -0.13 5.65 5.17
C LEU A 108 -0.21 4.11 5.08
N LEU A 109 -0.79 3.44 6.09
CA LEU A 109 -0.97 1.99 6.03
C LEU A 109 -2.02 1.58 5.00
N ALA A 110 -3.15 2.29 4.93
CA ALA A 110 -4.19 2.06 3.94
C ALA A 110 -3.67 2.28 2.52
N THR A 111 -2.93 3.38 2.30
CA THR A 111 -2.22 3.68 1.05
C THR A 111 -1.33 2.50 0.65
N LEU A 112 -0.46 2.02 1.54
CA LEU A 112 0.42 0.90 1.21
C LEU A 112 -0.38 -0.38 0.89
N VAL A 113 -1.46 -0.65 1.62
CA VAL A 113 -2.34 -1.80 1.31
C VAL A 113 -2.96 -1.66 -0.08
N HIS A 114 -3.46 -0.49 -0.43
CA HIS A 114 -3.98 -0.18 -1.77
C HIS A 114 -2.90 -0.44 -2.83
N GLU A 115 -1.72 0.16 -2.70
CA GLU A 115 -0.64 -0.01 -3.69
C GLU A 115 -0.15 -1.47 -3.78
N PHE A 116 -0.19 -2.23 -2.69
CA PHE A 116 0.10 -3.66 -2.73
C PHE A 116 -0.94 -4.46 -3.53
N ALA A 117 -2.21 -4.03 -3.55
CA ALA A 117 -3.23 -4.66 -4.40
C ALA A 117 -2.90 -4.49 -5.88
N HIS A 118 -2.40 -3.32 -6.29
CA HIS A 118 -1.90 -3.09 -7.66
C HIS A 118 -0.71 -3.96 -8.01
N ILE A 119 0.30 -4.06 -7.13
CA ILE A 119 1.41 -5.01 -7.32
C ILE A 119 0.90 -6.46 -7.44
N ASN A 120 -0.26 -6.76 -6.84
CA ASN A 120 -0.93 -8.05 -6.94
C ASN A 120 -1.86 -8.20 -8.17
N GLY A 121 -1.75 -7.30 -9.14
CA GLY A 121 -2.38 -7.40 -10.46
C GLY A 121 -3.73 -6.70 -10.59
N VAL A 122 -4.15 -5.92 -9.60
CA VAL A 122 -5.32 -5.05 -9.74
C VAL A 122 -4.97 -3.90 -10.68
N ASP A 123 -5.75 -3.73 -11.75
CA ASP A 123 -5.63 -2.55 -12.61
C ASP A 123 -6.28 -1.33 -11.96
N SER A 124 -6.04 -0.12 -12.49
CA SER A 124 -6.60 1.12 -11.95
C SER A 124 -8.10 1.31 -12.24
N SER A 125 -8.82 0.24 -12.58
CA SER A 125 -10.24 0.29 -12.91
C SER A 125 -11.10 -0.35 -11.81
N GLY A 126 -12.15 0.38 -11.42
CA GLY A 126 -13.04 -0.05 -10.34
C GLY A 126 -12.42 0.14 -8.96
N HIS A 127 -12.95 -0.63 -8.00
CA HIS A 127 -12.70 -0.42 -6.56
C HIS A 127 -11.88 -1.54 -5.92
N SER A 128 -11.19 -2.37 -6.71
CA SER A 128 -10.56 -3.58 -6.17
C SER A 128 -9.37 -3.27 -5.26
N ALA A 129 -8.58 -2.22 -5.52
CA ALA A 129 -7.51 -1.85 -4.60
C ALA A 129 -8.07 -1.13 -3.37
N GLU A 130 -9.11 -0.30 -3.54
CA GLU A 130 -9.82 0.30 -2.40
C GLU A 130 -10.48 -0.72 -1.46
N LEU A 131 -11.12 -1.74 -2.02
CA LEU A 131 -11.69 -2.84 -1.23
C LEU A 131 -10.62 -3.62 -0.46
N ALA A 132 -9.34 -3.57 -0.87
CA ALA A 132 -8.25 -4.11 -0.07
C ALA A 132 -8.09 -3.35 1.25
N ALA A 133 -8.19 -2.02 1.22
CA ALA A 133 -8.15 -1.19 2.44
C ALA A 133 -9.31 -1.58 3.39
N LEU A 134 -10.53 -1.72 2.85
CA LEU A 134 -11.69 -2.18 3.61
C LEU A 134 -11.48 -3.58 4.21
N ALA A 135 -11.07 -4.56 3.41
CA ALA A 135 -10.82 -5.93 3.86
C ALA A 135 -9.72 -6.03 4.93
N CYS A 136 -8.78 -5.10 4.87
CA CYS A 136 -7.71 -4.95 5.85
C CYS A 136 -8.12 -4.07 7.05
N GLY A 137 -9.38 -3.63 7.13
CA GLY A 137 -10.03 -2.97 8.25
C GLY A 137 -9.67 -1.49 8.40
N PHE A 138 -9.51 -0.80 7.27
CA PHE A 138 -9.36 0.65 7.17
C PHE A 138 -10.66 1.34 6.75
N GLY A 139 -11.78 0.62 6.76
CA GLY A 139 -13.12 1.15 6.55
C GLY A 139 -14.14 0.31 7.32
N ASN A 140 -15.41 0.60 7.08
CA ASN A 140 -16.53 -0.02 7.75
C ASN A 140 -17.62 -0.46 6.75
N TRP A 141 -18.53 -1.31 7.22
CA TRP A 141 -19.57 -1.89 6.37
C TRP A 141 -20.59 -0.86 5.86
N LYS A 142 -20.78 0.25 6.59
CA LYS A 142 -21.72 1.30 6.19
C LYS A 142 -21.21 1.97 4.92
N GLU A 143 -19.93 2.36 4.91
CA GLU A 143 -19.27 2.93 3.72
C GLU A 143 -19.43 2.03 2.49
N LEU A 144 -19.21 0.72 2.66
CA LEU A 144 -19.40 -0.27 1.59
C LEU A 144 -20.85 -0.34 1.07
N LEU A 145 -21.84 -0.29 1.95
CA LEU A 145 -23.24 -0.48 1.55
C LEU A 145 -23.89 0.81 1.02
N THR A 146 -23.49 1.97 1.52
CA THR A 146 -24.08 3.26 1.11
C THR A 146 -23.30 3.94 0.00
N GLY A 147 -22.01 3.62 -0.16
CA GLY A 147 -21.12 4.37 -1.04
C GLY A 147 -20.81 5.78 -0.52
N GLU A 148 -21.10 6.04 0.76
CA GLU A 148 -20.80 7.30 1.43
C GLU A 148 -19.49 7.16 2.21
N ASP A 149 -18.55 8.07 1.97
CA ASP A 149 -17.28 8.18 2.69
C ASP A 149 -17.49 8.50 4.19
N ASP A 150 -16.73 7.83 5.06
CA ASP A 150 -16.64 8.16 6.48
C ASP A 150 -15.27 8.82 6.75
N PRO A 151 -15.21 10.13 7.02
CA PRO A 151 -13.96 10.86 7.14
C PRO A 151 -13.08 10.41 8.33
N ASP A 152 -13.61 9.57 9.22
CA ASP A 152 -12.85 8.95 10.32
C ASP A 152 -12.13 7.66 9.89
N THR A 153 -12.30 7.19 8.65
CA THR A 153 -11.60 6.02 8.10
C THR A 153 -10.80 6.36 6.83
N PRO A 154 -9.70 5.64 6.56
CA PRO A 154 -8.95 5.81 5.30
C PRO A 154 -9.60 5.26 4.02
N TYR A 155 -10.62 4.41 4.11
CA TYR A 155 -11.27 3.81 2.95
C TYR A 155 -12.28 4.80 2.35
N ASP A 156 -12.17 5.09 1.04
CA ASP A 156 -13.14 5.94 0.35
C ASP A 156 -13.83 5.11 -0.75
N PRO A 157 -15.14 4.82 -0.62
CA PRO A 157 -15.87 4.02 -1.60
C PRO A 157 -16.07 4.73 -2.94
N SER A 158 -15.79 6.03 -3.04
CA SER A 158 -15.92 6.82 -4.27
C SER A 158 -14.67 6.78 -5.16
N ILE A 159 -13.53 6.36 -4.60
CA ILE A 159 -12.26 6.31 -5.33
C ILE A 159 -12.20 5.06 -6.20
N ASN A 160 -11.78 5.25 -7.45
CA ASN A 160 -11.33 4.16 -8.30
C ASN A 160 -9.81 4.11 -8.32
N GLY A 161 -9.29 2.90 -8.34
CA GLY A 161 -7.89 2.56 -8.11
C GLY A 161 -7.86 1.09 -7.82
#